data_AF-A0A846D0S9-F1
#
_entry.id   AF-A0A846D0S9-F1
#
_cell.length_a   1.000
_cell.length_b   1.000
_cell.length_c   1.000
_cell.angle_alpha   90.00
_cell.angle_beta   90.00
_cell.angle_gamma   90.00
#
_symmetry.space_group_name_H-M   'P 1'
#
loop_
_entity.id
_entity.type
_entity.pdbx_description
1 polymer ?
#
loop_
_entity_poly.entity_id
_entity_poly.type
_entity_poly.pdbx_seq_one_letter_code
_entity_poly.pdbx_strand_id
1 'polypeptide(L)'
;MFLAGELTTRDMICELLCSEMYRDYILEVNSNYHFVSLCFEGVIGRPPEQLEKYKWSSFLATEGLRAFAEQLTGSDEYIAAFGDDIVPSRRSLKLFSSDQNLPALPKEQSIKRYTGPGNINQNKPHYYGSVLRWKNGNPPVLVRQIFAIIAVAFGIEVIRIFVTIAIAAFKTGSF
;
A
#
# COMPACT_ATOMS: atom_id res chain seq x y z
N MET A 1 20.46 9.44 29.24
CA MET A 1 20.69 10.40 28.14
C MET A 1 19.39 10.95 27.59
N PHE A 2 18.61 10.25 26.76
CA PHE A 2 17.36 10.84 26.21
C PHE A 2 16.33 11.21 27.31
N LEU A 3 16.01 10.28 28.22
CA LEU A 3 15.11 10.56 29.36
C LEU A 3 15.69 11.57 30.37
N ALA A 4 16.99 11.87 30.28
CA ALA A 4 17.65 12.86 31.12
C ALA A 4 17.63 14.26 30.49
N GLY A 5 17.13 14.41 29.26
CA GLY A 5 17.08 15.69 28.53
C GLY A 5 18.42 16.12 27.91
N GLU A 6 19.42 15.25 27.89
CA GLU A 6 20.77 15.55 27.38
C GLU A 6 20.91 15.35 25.86
N LEU A 7 19.93 14.68 25.24
CA LEU A 7 19.95 14.29 23.83
C LEU A 7 18.65 14.74 23.16
N THR A 8 18.75 15.36 21.98
CA THR A 8 17.57 15.74 21.19
C THR A 8 16.87 14.51 20.61
N THR A 9 15.60 14.64 20.22
CA THR A 9 14.87 13.57 19.54
C THR A 9 15.55 13.21 18.22
N ARG A 10 16.07 14.20 17.48
CA ARG A 10 16.86 14.01 16.25
C ARG A 10 18.11 13.15 16.49
N ASP A 11 18.91 13.47 17.50
CA ASP A 11 20.13 12.72 17.78
C ASP A 11 19.82 11.31 18.30
N MET A 12 18.75 11.15 19.09
CA MET A 12 18.27 9.82 19.49
C MET A 12 17.94 8.94 18.27
N ILE A 13 17.32 9.53 17.25
CA ILE A 13 16.96 8.81 16.02
C ILE A 13 18.21 8.46 15.20
N CYS A 14 19.19 9.36 15.13
CA CYS A 14 20.46 9.09 14.47
C CYS A 14 21.19 7.89 15.12
N GLU A 15 21.25 7.87 16.46
CA GLU A 15 21.83 6.76 17.22
C GLU A 15 21.01 5.45 17.06
N LEU A 16 19.68 5.54 17.02
CA LEU A 16 18.82 4.38 16.79
C LEU A 16 19.10 3.72 15.43
N LEU A 17 19.26 4.51 14.37
CA LEU A 17 19.59 4.01 13.04
C LEU A 17 20.96 3.32 13.00
N CYS A 18 21.87 3.72 13.87
CA CYS A 18 23.22 3.15 13.98
C CYS A 18 23.30 1.96 14.95
N SER A 19 22.23 1.66 15.70
CA SER A 19 22.22 0.57 16.67
C SER A 19 22.40 -0.81 16.01
N GLU A 20 23.05 -1.74 16.72
CA GLU A 20 23.26 -3.12 16.26
C GLU A 20 21.94 -3.79 15.89
N MET A 21 20.91 -3.61 16.71
CA MET A 21 19.55 -4.11 16.42
C MET A 21 19.01 -3.59 15.09
N TYR A 22 19.14 -2.28 14.81
CA TYR A 22 18.64 -1.71 13.56
C TYR A 22 19.44 -2.23 12.36
N ARG A 23 20.76 -2.36 12.52
CA ARG A 23 21.63 -2.92 11.50
C ARG A 23 21.27 -4.38 11.19
N ASP A 24 21.24 -5.25 12.17
CA ASP A 24 21.08 -6.70 11.98
C ASP A 24 19.69 -7.03 11.42
N TYR A 25 18.64 -6.39 11.92
CA TYR A 25 17.27 -6.72 11.54
C TYR A 25 16.75 -5.93 10.33
N ILE A 26 17.32 -4.76 10.03
CA ILE A 26 16.79 -3.89 8.97
C ILE A 26 17.81 -3.66 7.85
N LEU A 27 19.08 -3.41 8.16
CA LEU A 27 20.09 -3.22 7.11
C LEU A 27 20.48 -4.55 6.47
N GLU A 28 20.89 -5.55 7.25
CA GLU A 28 21.47 -6.79 6.72
C GLU A 28 20.45 -7.69 5.99
N VAL A 29 19.18 -7.62 6.39
CA VAL A 29 18.09 -8.40 5.77
C VAL A 29 17.58 -7.77 4.47
N ASN A 30 17.95 -6.52 4.16
CA ASN A 30 17.42 -5.78 3.03
C ASN A 30 18.53 -5.30 2.06
N SER A 31 18.18 -5.09 0.80
CA SER A 31 19.10 -4.41 -0.13
C SER A 31 19.27 -2.94 0.27
N ASN A 32 20.43 -2.34 -0.05
CA ASN A 32 20.68 -0.89 0.18
C ASN A 32 19.54 -0.03 -0.36
N TYR A 33 19.03 -0.39 -1.54
CA TYR A 33 17.86 0.24 -2.16
C TYR A 33 16.62 0.20 -1.26
N HIS A 34 16.26 -0.97 -0.75
CA HIS A 34 15.07 -1.12 0.09
C HIS A 34 15.27 -0.47 1.47
N PHE A 35 16.45 -0.59 2.05
CA PHE A 35 16.83 0.07 3.29
C PHE A 35 16.63 1.59 3.22
N VAL A 36 17.15 2.23 2.17
CA VAL A 36 16.96 3.67 1.94
C VAL A 36 15.47 4.03 1.88
N SER A 37 14.64 3.23 1.18
CA SER A 37 13.19 3.45 1.17
C SER A 37 12.56 3.35 2.56
N LEU A 38 12.98 2.39 3.39
CA LEU A 38 12.51 2.26 4.77
C LEU A 38 12.89 3.48 5.62
N CYS A 39 14.14 3.95 5.51
CA CYS A 39 14.61 5.13 6.23
C CYS A 39 13.89 6.41 5.80
N PHE A 40 13.67 6.63 4.51
CA PHE A 40 12.90 7.79 4.02
C PHE A 40 11.47 7.80 4.57
N GLU A 41 10.81 6.64 4.58
CA GLU A 41 9.46 6.56 5.10
C GLU A 41 9.36 6.71 6.62
N GLY A 42 10.38 6.25 7.36
CA GLY A 42 10.40 6.28 8.83
C GLY A 42 10.93 7.60 9.40
N VAL A 43 11.95 8.18 8.77
CA VAL A 43 12.68 9.35 9.27
C VAL A 43 12.21 10.63 8.59
N ILE A 44 12.03 10.62 7.27
CA ILE A 44 11.58 11.81 6.51
C ILE A 44 10.04 11.85 6.40
N GLY A 45 9.37 10.70 6.57
CA GLY A 45 7.91 10.60 6.55
C GLY A 45 7.30 10.56 5.15
N ARG A 46 8.09 10.31 4.09
CA ARG A 46 7.63 10.17 2.70
C ARG A 46 8.41 9.09 1.93
N PRO A 47 7.87 8.54 0.82
CA PRO A 47 8.68 7.77 -0.13
C PRO A 47 9.81 8.60 -0.74
N PRO A 48 11.00 8.00 -1.01
CA PRO A 48 12.00 8.61 -1.88
C PRO A 48 11.56 8.52 -3.34
N GLU A 49 11.97 9.49 -4.15
CA GLU A 49 11.92 9.36 -5.60
C GLU A 49 12.94 8.32 -6.10
N GLN A 50 12.77 7.76 -7.31
CA GLN A 50 13.72 6.81 -7.89
C GLN A 50 15.15 7.35 -7.92
N LEU A 51 15.32 8.61 -8.35
CA LEU A 51 16.64 9.24 -8.45
C LEU A 51 17.28 9.48 -7.08
N GLU A 52 16.50 9.91 -6.08
CA GLU A 52 16.96 10.01 -4.69
C GLU A 52 17.40 8.65 -4.18
N LYS A 53 16.61 7.61 -4.42
CA LYS A 53 16.91 6.24 -3.98
C LYS A 53 18.28 5.76 -4.49
N TYR A 54 18.61 6.02 -5.76
CA TYR A 54 19.93 5.71 -6.31
C TYR A 54 21.05 6.48 -5.61
N LYS A 55 20.91 7.82 -5.51
CA LYS A 55 21.91 8.68 -4.86
C LYS A 55 22.21 8.25 -3.43
N TRP A 56 21.17 8.09 -2.63
CA TRP A 56 21.30 7.73 -1.22
C TRP A 56 21.80 6.29 -1.02
N SER A 57 21.43 5.36 -1.91
CA SER A 57 21.97 3.99 -1.84
C SER A 57 23.46 3.92 -2.20
N SER A 58 23.91 4.75 -3.14
CA SER A 58 25.33 4.89 -3.48
C SER A 58 26.08 5.54 -2.33
N PHE A 59 25.53 6.59 -1.73
CA PHE A 59 26.11 7.28 -0.59
C PHE A 59 26.27 6.35 0.63
N LEU A 60 25.24 5.56 0.95
CA LEU A 60 25.30 4.55 2.00
C LEU A 60 26.41 3.53 1.76
N ALA A 61 26.64 3.13 0.50
CA ALA A 61 27.66 2.16 0.14
C ALA A 61 29.09 2.75 0.22
N THR A 62 29.26 4.05 0.00
CA THR A 62 30.59 4.71 0.02
C THR A 62 30.97 5.23 1.39
N GLU A 63 30.06 5.88 2.10
CA GLU A 63 30.33 6.56 3.39
C GLU A 63 29.92 5.73 4.62
N GLY A 64 29.11 4.70 4.41
CA GLY A 64 28.61 3.84 5.48
C GLY A 64 27.38 4.37 6.21
N LEU A 65 26.91 3.59 7.19
CA LEU A 65 25.62 3.78 7.86
C LEU A 65 25.58 5.05 8.73
N ARG A 66 26.67 5.37 9.43
CA ARG A 66 26.70 6.51 10.36
C ARG A 66 26.64 7.84 9.63
N ALA A 67 27.46 8.02 8.60
CA ALA A 67 27.40 9.21 7.74
C ALA A 67 26.02 9.35 7.08
N PHE A 68 25.43 8.23 6.63
CA PHE A 68 24.07 8.22 6.10
C PHE A 68 23.03 8.72 7.12
N ALA A 69 23.07 8.22 8.37
CA ALA A 69 22.12 8.61 9.42
C ALA A 69 22.28 10.08 9.82
N GLU A 70 23.51 10.56 9.98
CA GLU A 70 23.83 11.96 10.28
C GLU A 70 23.32 12.89 9.17
N GLN A 71 23.58 12.56 7.90
CA GLN A 71 23.12 13.38 6.78
C GLN A 71 21.59 13.34 6.59
N LEU A 72 20.96 12.20 6.84
CA LEU A 72 19.51 12.05 6.70
C LEU A 72 18.77 12.89 7.75
N THR A 73 19.19 12.78 9.02
CA THR A 73 18.59 13.52 10.14
C THR A 73 18.98 15.00 10.15
N GLY A 74 20.16 15.34 9.61
CA GLY A 74 20.62 16.73 9.44
C GLY A 74 20.13 17.41 8.16
N SER A 75 19.27 16.76 7.37
CA SER A 75 18.76 17.36 6.13
C SER A 75 17.82 18.54 6.42
N ASP A 76 17.88 19.58 5.58
CA ASP A 76 16.98 20.73 5.68
C ASP A 76 15.50 20.31 5.65
N GLU A 77 15.18 19.25 4.91
CA GLU A 77 13.83 18.68 4.85
C GLU A 77 13.39 18.09 6.19
N TYR A 78 14.28 17.38 6.89
CA TYR A 78 13.99 16.85 8.22
C TYR A 78 13.77 17.99 9.22
N ILE A 79 14.68 18.97 9.24
CA ILE A 79 14.63 20.10 10.16
C ILE A 79 13.36 20.93 9.93
N ALA A 80 13.00 21.19 8.67
CA ALA A 80 11.78 21.93 8.34
C ALA A 80 10.49 21.17 8.72
N ALA A 81 10.54 19.83 8.78
CA ALA A 81 9.37 19.00 9.08
C ALA A 81 9.18 18.73 10.57
N PHE A 82 10.26 18.43 11.29
CA PHE A 82 10.21 17.92 12.67
C PHE A 82 11.07 18.74 13.64
N GLY A 83 12.05 19.50 13.15
CA GLY A 83 13.05 20.15 14.01
C GLY A 83 13.82 19.12 14.85
N ASP A 84 14.23 19.52 16.06
CA ASP A 84 15.07 18.69 16.93
C ASP A 84 14.28 17.83 17.94
N ASP A 85 13.05 18.23 18.28
CA ASP A 85 12.30 17.66 19.41
C ASP A 85 11.10 16.79 19.00
N ILE A 86 10.64 16.88 17.75
CA ILE A 86 9.45 16.15 17.29
C ILE A 86 9.84 14.77 16.76
N VAL A 87 9.10 13.73 17.19
CA VAL A 87 9.26 12.37 16.65
C VAL A 87 8.74 12.32 15.20
N PRO A 88 9.53 11.78 14.25
CA PRO A 88 9.11 11.65 12.87
C PRO A 88 7.79 10.90 12.74
N SER A 89 6.94 11.46 11.89
CA SER A 89 5.64 10.89 11.55
C SER A 89 5.42 10.96 10.05
N ARG A 90 4.49 10.16 9.54
CA ARG A 90 4.20 10.16 8.10
C ARG A 90 3.61 11.49 7.66
N ARG A 91 4.23 12.10 6.66
CA ARG A 91 3.80 13.36 6.02
C ARG A 91 3.01 13.14 4.72
N SER A 92 3.22 12.02 4.03
CA SER A 92 2.50 11.71 2.78
C SER A 92 1.40 10.67 3.00
N LEU A 93 0.17 11.02 2.58
CA LEU A 93 -0.97 10.10 2.45
C LEU A 93 -0.97 9.33 1.12
N LYS A 94 0.03 9.49 0.24
CA LYS A 94 0.18 8.60 -0.92
C LYS A 94 0.69 7.25 -0.44
N LEU A 95 -0.21 6.28 -0.46
CA LEU A 95 0.03 4.92 0.00
C LEU A 95 0.49 4.07 -1.20
N PHE A 96 1.46 3.17 -1.00
CA PHE A 96 2.23 2.51 -2.07
C PHE A 96 1.45 1.54 -2.98
N SER A 97 0.16 1.28 -2.73
CA SER A 97 -0.63 0.36 -3.58
C SER A 97 -1.46 1.06 -4.67
N SER A 98 -1.15 2.31 -5.00
CA SER A 98 -1.95 3.16 -5.91
C SER A 98 -1.81 2.83 -7.41
N ASP A 99 -1.35 1.64 -7.79
CA ASP A 99 -1.48 1.10 -9.16
C ASP A 99 -2.76 0.25 -9.33
N GLN A 100 -3.53 0.04 -8.26
CA GLN A 100 -4.84 -0.58 -8.32
C GLN A 100 -5.87 0.46 -7.85
N ASN A 101 -7.05 0.50 -8.47
CA ASN A 101 -8.20 1.38 -8.18
C ASN A 101 -8.77 1.27 -6.74
N LEU A 102 -7.91 1.22 -5.73
CA LEU A 102 -8.21 1.10 -4.31
C LEU A 102 -7.42 2.20 -3.58
N PRO A 103 -8.01 2.82 -2.53
CA PRO A 103 -7.24 3.67 -1.65
C PRO A 103 -6.17 2.81 -1.00
N ALA A 104 -4.91 3.15 -1.25
CA ALA A 104 -3.82 2.35 -0.76
C ALA A 104 -3.83 2.33 0.78
N LEU A 105 -3.32 1.27 1.40
CA LEU A 105 -3.39 1.07 2.85
C LEU A 105 -2.21 1.74 3.57
N PRO A 106 -2.39 2.30 4.80
CA PRO A 106 -1.29 2.65 5.69
C PRO A 106 -0.25 1.53 5.79
N LYS A 107 1.04 1.85 5.83
CA LYS A 107 2.13 0.84 5.85
C LYS A 107 2.02 -0.16 7.00
N GLU A 108 1.53 0.29 8.14
CA GLU A 108 1.26 -0.56 9.30
C GLU A 108 0.20 -1.63 9.00
N GLN A 109 -0.69 -1.39 8.04
CA GLN A 109 -1.67 -2.34 7.55
C GLN A 109 -1.16 -3.16 6.36
N SER A 110 -0.22 -2.64 5.56
CA SER A 110 0.28 -3.33 4.37
C SER A 110 1.48 -4.26 4.62
N ILE A 111 2.31 -4.01 5.66
CA ILE A 111 3.46 -4.86 5.97
C ILE A 111 3.15 -5.80 7.15
N LYS A 112 3.05 -7.10 6.86
CA LYS A 112 2.88 -8.16 7.88
C LYS A 112 4.19 -8.40 8.64
N ARG A 113 4.54 -7.53 9.60
CA ARG A 113 5.75 -7.70 10.44
C ARG A 113 5.52 -8.52 11.71
N TYR A 114 4.32 -8.48 12.30
CA TYR A 114 4.00 -9.14 13.56
C TYR A 114 2.65 -9.86 13.47
N THR A 115 2.61 -11.19 13.55
CA THR A 115 1.38 -12.00 13.49
C THR A 115 0.87 -12.44 14.86
N GLY A 116 1.44 -11.93 15.95
CA GLY A 116 1.09 -12.30 17.32
C GLY A 116 -0.19 -11.66 17.86
N PRO A 117 -0.59 -12.03 19.09
CA PRO A 117 -1.78 -11.49 19.75
C PRO A 117 -1.70 -9.96 19.89
N GLY A 118 -2.79 -9.26 19.59
CA GLY A 118 -2.86 -7.79 19.51
C GLY A 118 -2.89 -7.24 18.07
N ASN A 119 -2.56 -8.06 17.07
CA ASN A 119 -2.69 -7.68 15.66
C ASN A 119 -4.14 -7.83 15.13
N ILE A 120 -5.06 -7.03 15.68
CA ILE A 120 -6.51 -7.08 15.34
C ILE A 120 -6.89 -6.30 14.06
N ASN A 121 -5.95 -5.54 13.50
CA ASN A 121 -6.20 -4.64 12.36
C ASN A 121 -5.62 -5.15 11.02
N GLN A 122 -4.66 -6.08 11.01
CA GLN A 122 -4.17 -6.68 9.76
C GLN A 122 -4.99 -7.89 9.28
N ASN A 123 -5.79 -8.51 10.15
CA ASN A 123 -6.58 -9.71 9.82
C ASN A 123 -8.04 -9.43 9.47
N LYS A 124 -8.44 -8.15 9.39
CA LYS A 124 -9.77 -7.76 8.91
C LYS A 124 -9.66 -7.49 7.41
N PRO A 125 -10.47 -8.10 6.54
CA PRO A 125 -10.56 -7.64 5.16
C PRO A 125 -11.03 -6.19 5.17
N HIS A 126 -10.14 -5.27 4.78
CA HIS A 126 -10.45 -3.85 4.70
C HIS A 126 -11.57 -3.63 3.69
N TYR A 127 -12.71 -3.17 4.21
CA TYR A 127 -13.89 -2.78 3.44
C TYR A 127 -13.58 -1.53 2.62
N TYR A 128 -13.14 -1.71 1.38
CA TYR A 128 -13.25 -0.70 0.33
C TYR A 128 -13.93 -1.36 -0.87
N GLY A 129 -15.21 -1.04 -1.05
CA GLY A 129 -16.07 -1.60 -2.10
C GLY A 129 -16.73 -2.91 -1.67
N SER A 130 -18.01 -2.84 -1.36
CA SER A 130 -18.88 -4.01 -1.21
C SER A 130 -19.06 -4.70 -2.57
N VAL A 131 -18.05 -5.44 -3.03
CA VAL A 131 -18.36 -6.65 -3.79
C VAL A 131 -18.97 -7.60 -2.77
N LEU A 132 -20.26 -7.90 -2.91
CA LEU A 132 -20.94 -8.94 -2.13
C LEU A 132 -20.24 -10.29 -2.41
N ARG A 133 -19.10 -10.52 -1.77
CA ARG A 133 -18.35 -11.78 -1.87
C ARG A 133 -18.98 -12.75 -0.90
N TRP A 134 -19.66 -13.72 -1.49
CA TRP A 134 -20.21 -14.87 -0.79
C TRP A 134 -19.10 -15.58 0.00
N LYS A 135 -19.44 -16.06 1.19
CA LYS A 135 -18.52 -16.64 2.19
C LYS A 135 -17.55 -17.70 1.63
N ASN A 136 -17.94 -18.39 0.55
CA ASN A 136 -17.15 -19.44 -0.10
C ASN A 136 -16.76 -19.11 -1.55
N GLY A 137 -16.80 -17.83 -1.95
CA GLY A 137 -16.60 -17.39 -3.35
C GLY A 137 -17.76 -17.68 -4.30
N ASN A 138 -18.62 -18.65 -3.99
CA ASN A 138 -19.81 -19.00 -4.78
C ASN A 138 -21.10 -18.42 -4.17
N PRO A 139 -22.02 -17.86 -4.98
CA PRO A 139 -23.35 -17.49 -4.50
C PRO A 139 -24.09 -18.70 -3.92
N PRO A 140 -24.94 -18.51 -2.90
CA PRO A 140 -25.79 -19.56 -2.36
C PRO A 140 -26.64 -20.15 -3.49
N VAL A 141 -26.95 -21.44 -3.37
CA VAL A 141 -27.58 -22.25 -4.42
C VAL A 141 -28.86 -21.58 -4.96
N LEU A 142 -29.66 -21.00 -4.06
CA LEU A 142 -30.89 -20.28 -4.41
C LEU A 142 -30.66 -19.10 -5.35
N VAL A 143 -29.62 -18.29 -5.10
CA VAL A 143 -29.29 -17.14 -5.96
C VAL A 143 -28.87 -17.63 -7.34
N ARG A 144 -28.07 -18.70 -7.44
CA ARG A 144 -27.66 -19.29 -8.72
C ARG A 144 -28.85 -19.79 -9.53
N GLN A 145 -29.82 -20.41 -8.87
CA GLN A 145 -31.05 -20.90 -9.51
C GLN A 145 -31.90 -19.75 -10.05
N ILE A 146 -32.09 -18.68 -9.27
CA ILE A 146 -32.85 -17.50 -9.72
C ILE A 146 -32.17 -16.86 -10.94
N PHE A 147 -30.85 -16.67 -10.90
CA PHE A 147 -30.11 -16.11 -12.04
C PHE A 147 -30.21 -16.99 -13.30
N ALA A 148 -30.17 -18.31 -13.15
CA ALA A 148 -30.33 -19.22 -14.28
C ALA A 148 -31.72 -19.10 -14.93
N ILE A 149 -32.78 -18.99 -14.12
CA ILE A 149 -34.15 -18.81 -14.62
C ILE A 149 -34.29 -17.48 -15.37
N ILE A 150 -33.76 -16.39 -14.80
CA ILE A 150 -33.78 -15.06 -15.43
C ILE A 150 -33.03 -15.08 -16.78
N ALA A 151 -31.85 -15.70 -16.83
CA ALA A 151 -31.05 -15.78 -18.05
C ALA A 151 -31.77 -16.55 -19.17
N VAL A 152 -32.42 -17.67 -18.84
CA VAL A 152 -33.21 -18.45 -19.81
C VAL A 152 -34.40 -17.64 -20.32
N ALA A 153 -35.16 -16.99 -19.43
CA ALA A 153 -36.28 -16.14 -19.82
C ALA A 153 -35.84 -14.98 -20.74
N PHE A 154 -34.70 -14.36 -20.44
CA PHE A 154 -34.14 -13.29 -21.26
C PHE A 154 -33.73 -13.79 -22.65
N GLY A 155 -33.11 -14.97 -22.75
CA GLY A 155 -32.76 -15.57 -24.04
C GLY A 155 -33.98 -15.85 -24.92
N ILE A 156 -35.07 -16.33 -24.33
CA ILE A 156 -36.34 -16.56 -25.05
C ILE A 156 -36.90 -15.25 -25.62
N GLU A 157 -36.87 -14.18 -24.83
CA GLU A 157 -37.37 -12.87 -25.26
C GLU A 157 -36.52 -12.26 -26.39
N VAL A 158 -35.20 -12.36 -26.29
CA VAL A 158 -34.29 -11.90 -27.36
C VAL A 158 -34.57 -12.64 -28.67
N ILE A 159 -34.79 -13.96 -28.61
CA ILE A 159 -35.15 -14.76 -29.79
C ILE A 159 -36.50 -14.32 -30.36
N ARG A 160 -37.51 -14.11 -29.52
CA ARG A 160 -38.85 -13.65 -29.97
C ARG A 160 -38.76 -12.30 -30.70
N ILE A 161 -37.98 -11.37 -30.17
CA ILE A 161 -37.76 -10.06 -30.80
C ILE A 161 -37.07 -10.22 -32.16
N PHE A 162 -36.02 -11.05 -32.25
CA PHE A 162 -35.35 -11.31 -33.52
C PHE A 162 -36.27 -11.93 -34.57
N VAL A 163 -37.08 -12.92 -34.17
CA VAL A 163 -38.04 -13.59 -35.07
C VAL A 163 -39.11 -12.62 -35.56
N THR A 164 -39.65 -11.76 -34.70
CA THR A 164 -40.64 -10.75 -35.10
C THR A 164 -40.07 -9.72 -36.08
N ILE A 165 -38.82 -9.26 -35.86
CA ILE A 165 -38.11 -8.38 -36.79
C ILE A 165 -37.88 -9.08 -38.14
N ALA A 166 -37.44 -10.35 -38.14
CA ALA A 166 -37.20 -11.11 -39.36
C ALA A 166 -38.48 -11.32 -40.18
N ILE A 167 -39.60 -11.66 -39.53
CA ILE A 167 -40.91 -11.81 -40.18
C ILE A 167 -41.39 -10.46 -40.74
N ALA A 168 -41.23 -9.36 -39.99
CA ALA A 168 -41.58 -8.03 -40.46
C ALA A 168 -40.76 -7.63 -41.69
N ALA A 169 -39.45 -7.87 -41.66
CA ALA A 169 -38.54 -7.61 -42.78
C ALA A 169 -38.91 -8.42 -44.04
N PHE A 170 -39.29 -9.70 -43.86
CA PHE A 170 -39.71 -10.56 -44.97
C PHE A 170 -41.04 -10.10 -45.59
N LYS A 171 -41.98 -9.61 -44.77
CA LYS A 171 -43.26 -9.07 -45.25
C LYS A 171 -43.10 -7.75 -46.03
N THR A 172 -42.09 -6.95 -45.73
CA THR A 172 -41.79 -5.69 -46.45
C THR A 172 -40.94 -5.87 -47.71
N GLY A 173 -40.40 -7.08 -47.96
CA GLY A 173 -39.52 -7.39 -49.09
C GLY A 173 -40.21 -7.96 -50.34
N SER A 174 -41.54 -7.98 -50.39
CA SER A 174 -42.30 -8.39 -51.59
C SER A 174 -42.52 -7.19 -52.50
N PHE A 175 -41.64 -7.00 -53.47
CA PHE A 175 -41.92 -6.27 -54.72
C PHE A 175 -42.47 -7.24 -55.77
#